data_AF-A0ABC9AQE9-F1
#
_entry.id   AF-A0ABC9AQE9-F1
#
_cell.length_a   1.000
_cell.length_b   1.000
_cell.length_c   1.000
_cell.angle_alpha   90.00
_cell.angle_beta   90.00
_cell.angle_gamma   90.00
#
_symmetry.space_group_name_H-M   'P 1'
#
loop_
_entity.id
_entity.type
_entity.pdbx_description
1 polymer ?
#
loop_
_entity_poly.entity_id
_entity_poly.type
_entity_poly.pdbx_seq_one_letter_code
_entity_poly.pdbx_strand_id
1 'polypeptide(L)'
;MTSCGNQPIFKDGKGCGSCYQIRCLNHPACSGNPETVMITDMNYYPVAKYHFDLSGTAFGAMAQPGRNNELRHAGIIDIQFRRVPCIYPGKTVTFHIEHGSNPNYLAVLVEFEDGDGDVVQVDIMEGNSGYWMPMRESWGSIWRMDSKRRLQGPFSLRITNESGQTLVAYQIIPANWAPNTYYRSNIQYEAFGSAGGGQDFGSAGGGQDFGYPGGLVISSAAGLGTEILGIIGLVCLASYRLHGIEVPKL
;
A
#
# COMPACT_ATOMS: atom_id res chain seq x y z
N MET A 1 3.78 -10.44 -3.09
CA MET A 1 2.31 -10.44 -3.18
C MET A 1 1.82 -9.00 -3.27
N THR A 2 2.04 -8.37 -4.43
CA THR A 2 1.75 -6.94 -4.63
C THR A 2 0.96 -6.72 -5.91
N SER A 3 0.27 -5.58 -5.96
CA SER A 3 -0.52 -5.12 -7.10
C SER A 3 -0.43 -3.61 -7.26
N CYS A 4 -0.55 -3.14 -8.50
CA CYS A 4 -1.06 -1.81 -8.76
C CYS A 4 -2.60 -1.80 -8.70
N GLY A 5 -3.21 -0.66 -8.41
CA GLY A 5 -4.66 -0.49 -8.44
C GLY A 5 -5.08 0.74 -9.26
N ASN A 6 -6.26 0.68 -9.88
CA ASN A 6 -6.85 1.87 -10.50
C ASN A 6 -7.44 2.84 -9.46
N GLN A 7 -7.98 3.98 -9.90
CA GLN A 7 -8.47 5.06 -9.04
C GLN A 7 -9.28 4.62 -7.80
N PRO A 8 -10.33 3.76 -7.91
CA PRO A 8 -11.10 3.36 -6.74
C PRO A 8 -10.33 2.49 -5.74
N ILE A 9 -9.19 1.92 -6.14
CA ILE A 9 -8.33 1.06 -5.32
C ILE A 9 -7.18 1.88 -4.73
N PHE A 10 -6.43 2.61 -5.57
CA PHE A 10 -5.23 3.36 -5.15
C PHE A 10 -5.57 4.70 -4.49
N LYS A 11 -6.73 5.31 -4.80
CA LYS A 11 -7.26 6.52 -4.15
C LYS A 11 -6.23 7.67 -4.07
N ASP A 12 -5.51 7.94 -5.16
CA ASP A 12 -4.45 8.96 -5.23
C ASP A 12 -3.32 8.81 -4.18
N GLY A 13 -3.10 7.59 -3.68
CA GLY A 13 -2.06 7.26 -2.71
C GLY A 13 -2.63 6.76 -1.39
N LYS A 14 -3.85 7.16 -1.03
CA LYS A 14 -4.52 6.74 0.21
C LYS A 14 -4.85 5.26 0.27
N GLY A 15 -4.84 4.57 -0.88
CA GLY A 15 -4.99 3.12 -0.95
C GLY A 15 -3.66 2.36 -0.82
N CYS A 16 -2.51 3.04 -0.75
CA CYS A 16 -1.24 2.39 -0.51
C CYS A 16 -1.27 1.63 0.81
N GLY A 17 -0.78 0.39 0.78
CA GLY A 17 -0.76 -0.52 1.92
C GLY A 17 -2.07 -1.28 2.14
N SER A 18 -3.21 -0.86 1.56
CA SER A 18 -4.47 -1.61 1.63
C SER A 18 -4.32 -3.06 1.13
N CYS A 19 -4.94 -4.01 1.84
CA CYS A 19 -4.93 -5.43 1.49
C CYS A 19 -6.25 -5.90 0.89
N TYR A 20 -6.15 -6.78 -0.10
CA TYR A 20 -7.28 -7.40 -0.77
C TYR A 20 -7.08 -8.90 -0.88
N GLN A 21 -8.14 -9.66 -0.64
CA GLN A 21 -8.19 -11.05 -1.09
C GLN A 21 -8.71 -11.07 -2.53
N ILE A 22 -8.00 -11.80 -3.38
CA ILE A 22 -8.31 -12.00 -4.80
C ILE A 22 -8.44 -13.49 -5.10
N ARG A 23 -9.38 -13.88 -5.97
CA ARG A 23 -9.48 -15.27 -6.45
C ARG A 23 -9.98 -15.32 -7.89
N CYS A 24 -9.48 -16.27 -8.66
CA CYS A 24 -9.98 -16.53 -10.02
C CYS A 24 -10.80 -17.82 -10.08
N LEU A 25 -11.78 -17.86 -10.98
CA LEU A 25 -12.68 -19.02 -11.17
C LEU A 25 -12.83 -19.43 -12.64
N ASN A 26 -12.66 -18.50 -13.58
CA ASN A 26 -13.07 -18.68 -14.99
C ASN A 26 -11.92 -19.09 -15.92
N HIS A 27 -10.78 -19.56 -15.40
CA HIS A 27 -9.67 -20.10 -16.19
C HIS A 27 -9.33 -21.52 -15.70
N PRO A 28 -9.04 -22.49 -16.59
CA PRO A 28 -8.78 -23.89 -16.19
C PRO A 28 -7.67 -24.04 -15.14
N ALA A 29 -6.68 -23.15 -15.15
CA ALA A 29 -5.57 -23.12 -14.20
C ALA A 29 -5.94 -22.54 -12.82
N CYS A 30 -7.10 -21.94 -12.63
CA CYS A 30 -7.50 -21.34 -11.35
C CYS A 30 -7.61 -22.39 -10.25
N SER A 31 -7.07 -22.08 -9.08
CA SER A 31 -7.23 -22.89 -7.87
C SER A 31 -8.60 -22.71 -7.21
N GLY A 32 -9.23 -21.55 -7.41
CA GLY A 32 -10.42 -21.12 -6.68
C GLY A 32 -10.15 -20.63 -5.25
N ASN A 33 -8.92 -20.82 -4.76
CA ASN A 33 -8.50 -20.34 -3.44
C ASN A 33 -8.16 -18.85 -3.50
N PRO A 34 -8.49 -18.07 -2.46
CA PRO A 34 -8.12 -16.67 -2.38
C PRO A 34 -6.66 -16.47 -2.01
N GLU A 35 -6.05 -15.47 -2.61
CA GLU A 35 -4.71 -14.97 -2.30
C GLU A 35 -4.80 -13.54 -1.77
N THR A 36 -3.97 -13.18 -0.80
CA THR A 36 -3.92 -11.80 -0.28
C THR A 36 -2.84 -11.01 -1.01
N VAL A 37 -3.21 -9.84 -1.52
CA VAL A 37 -2.30 -8.89 -2.19
C VAL A 37 -2.39 -7.52 -1.53
N MET A 38 -1.30 -6.76 -1.65
CA MET A 38 -1.21 -5.41 -1.10
C MET A 38 -1.03 -4.42 -2.24
N ILE A 39 -1.68 -3.27 -2.12
CA ILE A 39 -1.55 -2.19 -3.09
C ILE A 39 -0.27 -1.42 -2.80
N THR A 40 0.67 -1.46 -3.74
CA THR A 40 1.96 -0.76 -3.61
C THR A 40 2.19 0.28 -4.69
N ASP A 41 1.32 0.34 -5.70
CA ASP A 41 1.45 1.24 -6.84
C ASP A 41 0.08 1.47 -7.51
N MET A 42 0.07 2.29 -8.56
CA MET A 42 -1.12 2.70 -9.30
C MET A 42 -1.12 2.21 -10.76
N ASN A 43 -2.30 1.96 -11.30
CA ASN A 43 -2.52 1.81 -12.74
C ASN A 43 -3.88 2.40 -13.12
N TYR A 44 -3.89 3.61 -13.66
CA TYR A 44 -5.11 4.35 -14.00
C TYR A 44 -5.59 4.12 -15.43
N TYR A 45 -5.01 3.15 -16.13
CA TYR A 45 -5.41 2.83 -17.49
C TYR A 45 -6.87 2.29 -17.49
N PRO A 46 -7.80 2.89 -18.26
CA PRO A 46 -9.23 2.67 -18.08
C PRO A 46 -9.74 1.40 -18.78
N VAL A 47 -9.29 0.22 -18.32
CA VAL A 47 -9.70 -1.09 -18.90
C VAL A 47 -10.99 -1.64 -18.31
N ALA A 48 -11.29 -1.29 -17.06
CA ALA A 48 -12.47 -1.77 -16.33
C ALA A 48 -12.79 -0.84 -15.14
N LYS A 49 -13.96 -1.05 -14.53
CA LYS A 49 -14.38 -0.31 -13.33
C LYS A 49 -13.37 -0.49 -12.17
N TYR A 50 -12.92 -1.72 -11.96
CA TYR A 50 -11.84 -2.07 -11.05
C TYR A 50 -10.76 -2.79 -11.86
N HIS A 51 -9.50 -2.45 -11.62
CA HIS A 51 -8.36 -3.06 -12.30
C HIS A 51 -7.21 -3.22 -11.32
N PHE A 52 -6.79 -4.48 -11.14
CA PHE A 52 -5.57 -4.82 -10.43
C PHE A 52 -4.52 -5.20 -11.47
N ASP A 53 -3.35 -4.56 -11.42
CA ASP A 53 -2.21 -4.97 -12.22
C ASP A 53 -1.26 -5.75 -11.31
N LEU A 54 -1.40 -7.06 -11.33
CA LEU A 54 -0.71 -7.92 -10.36
C LEU A 54 0.75 -8.12 -10.76
N SER A 55 1.61 -8.16 -9.75
CA SER A 55 2.92 -8.79 -9.91
C SER A 55 2.76 -10.22 -10.43
N GLY A 56 3.70 -10.69 -11.26
CA GLY A 56 3.65 -12.06 -11.78
C GLY A 56 3.56 -13.12 -10.68
N THR A 57 4.19 -12.88 -9.53
CA THR A 57 4.05 -13.75 -8.34
C THR A 57 2.61 -13.81 -7.85
N ALA A 58 1.95 -12.67 -7.65
CA ALA A 58 0.56 -12.61 -7.19
C ALA A 58 -0.42 -13.21 -8.22
N PHE A 59 -0.26 -12.88 -9.50
CA PHE A 59 -1.12 -13.42 -10.56
C PHE A 59 -1.03 -14.94 -10.63
N GLY A 60 0.19 -15.48 -10.62
CA GLY A 60 0.41 -16.92 -10.68
C GLY A 60 0.06 -17.66 -9.39
N ALA A 61 -0.03 -16.97 -8.24
CA ALA A 61 -0.41 -17.60 -6.97
C ALA A 61 -1.88 -18.06 -6.96
N MET A 62 -2.76 -17.41 -7.74
CA MET A 62 -4.15 -17.83 -7.92
C MET A 62 -4.32 -19.14 -8.70
N ALA A 63 -3.22 -19.71 -9.24
CA ALA A 63 -3.26 -20.95 -10.01
C ALA A 63 -3.21 -22.19 -9.11
N GLN A 64 -3.67 -23.32 -9.65
CA GLN A 64 -3.39 -24.65 -9.09
C GLN A 64 -1.87 -24.90 -9.03
N PRO A 65 -1.39 -25.71 -8.07
CA PRO A 65 0.03 -26.04 -7.96
C PRO A 65 0.61 -26.52 -9.30
N GLY A 66 1.68 -25.86 -9.76
CA GLY A 66 2.37 -26.18 -11.02
C GLY A 66 1.79 -25.52 -12.27
N ARG A 67 0.65 -24.80 -12.18
CA ARG A 67 -0.01 -24.14 -13.33
C ARG A 67 0.12 -22.62 -13.31
N ASN A 68 1.03 -22.09 -12.49
CA ASN A 68 1.25 -20.65 -12.33
C ASN A 68 1.59 -19.97 -13.66
N ASN A 69 2.44 -20.58 -14.48
CA ASN A 69 2.82 -20.03 -15.77
C ASN A 69 1.66 -20.09 -16.76
N GLU A 70 0.90 -21.19 -16.79
CA GLU A 70 -0.29 -21.28 -17.64
C GLU A 70 -1.26 -20.13 -17.36
N LEU A 71 -1.55 -19.86 -16.08
CA LEU A 71 -2.41 -18.75 -15.69
C LEU A 71 -1.79 -17.41 -16.14
N ARG A 72 -0.50 -17.15 -15.87
CA ARG A 72 0.18 -15.90 -16.29
C ARG A 72 0.10 -15.63 -17.80
N HIS A 73 0.14 -16.67 -18.63
CA HIS A 73 0.05 -16.52 -20.09
C HIS A 73 -1.37 -16.18 -20.58
N ALA A 74 -2.40 -16.31 -19.75
CA ALA A 74 -3.73 -15.78 -20.08
C ALA A 74 -3.71 -14.25 -20.23
N GLY A 75 -2.73 -13.58 -19.60
CA GLY A 75 -2.52 -12.14 -19.68
C GLY A 75 -3.55 -11.36 -18.87
N ILE A 76 -4.80 -11.39 -19.33
CA ILE A 76 -5.96 -10.76 -18.71
C ILE A 76 -6.99 -11.79 -18.27
N ILE A 77 -7.43 -11.76 -17.01
CA ILE A 77 -8.48 -12.63 -16.49
C ILE A 77 -9.48 -11.87 -15.61
N ASP A 78 -10.69 -12.41 -15.51
CA ASP A 78 -11.67 -12.00 -14.51
C ASP A 78 -11.38 -12.62 -13.14
N ILE A 79 -11.47 -11.81 -12.09
CA ILE A 79 -11.38 -12.28 -10.70
C ILE A 79 -12.56 -11.82 -9.83
N GLN A 80 -12.62 -12.35 -8.63
CA GLN A 80 -13.38 -11.79 -7.52
C GLN A 80 -12.43 -11.25 -6.48
N PHE A 81 -12.79 -10.15 -5.83
CA PHE A 81 -11.98 -9.54 -4.79
C PHE A 81 -12.82 -8.99 -3.65
N ARG A 82 -12.18 -8.83 -2.49
CA ARG A 82 -12.72 -8.07 -1.36
C ARG A 82 -11.57 -7.45 -0.57
N ARG A 83 -11.80 -6.29 0.04
CA ARG A 83 -10.84 -5.73 0.99
C ARG A 83 -10.81 -6.58 2.26
N VAL A 84 -9.63 -6.73 2.85
CA VAL A 84 -9.41 -7.46 4.10
C VAL A 84 -8.40 -6.72 4.97
N PRO A 85 -8.38 -6.96 6.29
CA PRO A 85 -7.31 -6.45 7.13
C PRO A 85 -5.93 -6.94 6.68
N CYS A 86 -4.94 -6.06 6.73
CA CYS A 86 -3.53 -6.38 6.55
C CYS A 86 -2.97 -7.04 7.81
N ILE A 87 -2.09 -8.02 7.59
CA ILE A 87 -1.34 -8.70 8.64
C ILE A 87 0.09 -8.86 8.15
N TYR A 88 1.05 -8.28 8.87
CA TYR A 88 2.48 -8.33 8.58
C TYR A 88 3.24 -9.09 9.69
N PRO A 89 3.30 -10.44 9.63
CA PRO A 89 3.95 -11.22 10.68
C PRO A 89 5.40 -10.80 10.94
N GLY A 90 5.72 -10.53 12.20
CA GLY A 90 7.06 -10.16 12.63
C GLY A 90 7.49 -8.75 12.20
N LYS A 91 6.59 -7.94 11.63
CA LYS A 91 6.79 -6.52 11.35
C LYS A 91 5.96 -5.67 12.31
N THR A 92 6.35 -4.42 12.39
CA THR A 92 5.64 -3.35 13.10
C THR A 92 5.72 -2.12 12.22
N VAL A 93 4.86 -1.13 12.48
CA VAL A 93 4.86 0.13 11.74
C VAL A 93 6.29 0.67 11.68
N THR A 94 6.79 0.92 10.47
CA THR A 94 8.14 1.37 10.21
C THR A 94 8.09 2.69 9.46
N PHE A 95 8.95 3.62 9.87
CA PHE A 95 9.05 4.93 9.26
C PHE A 95 10.36 5.01 8.48
N HIS A 96 10.27 5.17 7.16
CA HIS A 96 11.43 5.36 6.30
C HIS A 96 11.57 6.84 5.96
N ILE A 97 12.71 7.43 6.31
CA ILE A 97 13.02 8.81 5.95
C ILE A 97 13.51 8.83 4.51
N GLU A 98 12.79 9.54 3.64
CA GLU A 98 13.10 9.59 2.23
C GLU A 98 14.45 10.26 1.95
N HIS A 99 15.12 9.82 0.88
CA HIS A 99 16.47 10.28 0.49
C HIS A 99 16.56 11.81 0.32
N GLY A 100 15.49 12.46 -0.17
CA GLY A 100 15.44 13.92 -0.37
C GLY A 100 15.31 14.74 0.91
N SER A 101 15.17 14.10 2.08
CA SER A 101 14.99 14.80 3.35
C SER A 101 16.23 15.60 3.76
N ASN A 102 16.02 16.72 4.44
CA ASN A 102 17.03 17.60 5.00
C ASN A 102 16.45 18.36 6.22
N PRO A 103 17.25 19.14 6.97
CA PRO A 103 16.76 19.80 8.19
C PRO A 103 15.55 20.74 8.03
N ASN A 104 15.20 21.16 6.80
CA ASN A 104 14.09 22.05 6.50
C ASN A 104 12.96 21.37 5.71
N TYR A 105 13.16 20.13 5.26
CA TYR A 105 12.20 19.33 4.50
C TYR A 105 12.30 17.88 4.96
N LEU A 106 11.27 17.36 5.59
CA LEU A 106 11.22 15.96 6.02
C LEU A 106 10.15 15.23 5.24
N ALA A 107 10.50 14.12 4.59
CA ALA A 107 9.54 13.22 3.96
C ALA A 107 9.68 11.82 4.59
N VAL A 108 8.55 11.26 5.00
CA VAL A 108 8.47 10.00 5.74
C VAL A 108 7.49 9.06 5.04
N LEU A 109 7.98 7.92 4.59
CA LEU A 109 7.17 6.79 4.16
C LEU A 109 6.77 5.97 5.40
N VAL A 110 5.48 5.64 5.52
CA VAL A 110 4.96 4.73 6.55
C VAL A 110 4.71 3.35 5.91
N GLU A 111 5.21 2.30 6.57
CA GLU A 111 5.13 0.92 6.09
C GLU A 111 4.70 -0.06 7.19
N PHE A 112 4.09 -1.18 6.77
CA PHE A 112 3.74 -2.35 7.57
C PHE A 112 2.65 -2.09 8.62
N GLU A 113 1.66 -1.29 8.26
CA GLU A 113 0.45 -1.02 9.03
C GLU A 113 -0.52 -2.21 8.92
N ASP A 114 -0.74 -2.92 10.02
CA ASP A 114 -1.82 -3.92 10.09
C ASP A 114 -3.19 -3.24 10.07
N GLY A 115 -4.27 -4.03 10.09
CA GLY A 115 -5.63 -3.48 10.10
C GLY A 115 -6.01 -2.95 8.71
N ASP A 116 -6.39 -1.69 8.60
CA ASP A 116 -6.87 -1.13 7.32
C ASP A 116 -5.79 -1.12 6.22
N GLY A 117 -4.52 -1.17 6.61
CA GLY A 117 -3.37 -1.16 5.72
C GLY A 117 -2.99 0.22 5.20
N ASP A 118 -3.84 1.23 5.39
CA ASP A 118 -3.60 2.60 4.93
C ASP A 118 -3.50 3.59 6.09
N VAL A 119 -2.88 4.74 5.78
CA VAL A 119 -2.78 5.90 6.65
C VAL A 119 -3.41 7.07 5.90
N VAL A 120 -4.31 7.80 6.56
CA VAL A 120 -5.02 8.96 5.98
C VAL A 120 -4.60 10.27 6.62
N GLN A 121 -3.83 10.23 7.71
CA GLN A 121 -3.22 11.40 8.34
C GLN A 121 -1.96 11.02 9.11
N VAL A 122 -0.93 11.86 8.99
CA VAL A 122 0.26 11.83 9.85
C VAL A 122 0.46 13.20 10.47
N ASP A 123 0.67 13.24 11.78
CA ASP A 123 1.12 14.42 12.50
C ASP A 123 2.53 14.19 13.08
N ILE A 124 3.31 15.26 13.18
CA ILE A 124 4.65 15.26 13.74
C ILE A 124 4.72 16.20 14.95
N MET A 125 5.48 15.79 15.98
CA MET A 125 5.79 16.62 17.14
C MET A 125 7.32 16.69 17.31
N GLU A 126 7.85 17.92 17.27
CA GLU A 126 9.24 18.22 17.60
C GLU A 126 9.54 18.01 19.09
N GLY A 127 10.81 17.73 19.40
CA GLY A 127 11.24 17.48 20.78
C GLY A 127 10.92 18.66 21.70
N ASN A 128 10.31 18.38 22.85
CA ASN A 128 9.93 19.37 23.86
C ASN A 128 8.96 20.48 23.40
N SER A 129 8.30 20.34 22.23
CA SER A 129 7.32 21.34 21.78
C SER A 129 5.95 21.19 22.43
N GLY A 130 5.54 19.94 22.71
CA GLY A 130 4.20 19.60 23.21
C GLY A 130 3.07 19.83 22.19
N TYR A 131 3.39 20.12 20.92
CA TYR A 131 2.42 20.47 19.89
C TYR A 131 2.54 19.56 18.65
N TRP A 132 1.41 19.01 18.21
CA TRP A 132 1.28 18.21 17.00
C TRP A 132 1.02 19.09 15.78
N MET A 133 1.83 18.92 14.74
CA MET A 133 1.67 19.59 13.45
C MET A 133 1.28 18.57 12.38
N PRO A 134 0.22 18.81 11.59
CA PRO A 134 -0.14 17.91 10.51
C PRO A 134 0.92 17.93 9.41
N MET A 135 1.33 16.75 8.98
CA MET A 135 2.14 16.57 7.77
C MET A 135 1.23 16.58 6.55
N ARG A 136 1.80 16.93 5.39
CA ARG A 136 1.09 16.93 4.11
C ARG A 136 1.29 15.61 3.41
N GLU A 137 0.23 15.02 2.91
CA GLU A 137 0.31 13.91 1.97
C GLU A 137 1.08 14.38 0.72
N SER A 138 2.05 13.58 0.28
CA SER A 138 2.80 13.82 -0.94
C SER A 138 2.28 12.93 -2.06
N TRP A 139 2.69 11.66 -2.08
CA TRP A 139 2.24 10.65 -3.03
C TRP A 139 2.40 9.26 -2.38
N GLY A 140 1.46 8.35 -2.62
CA GLY A 140 1.44 7.06 -1.93
C GLY A 140 1.35 7.23 -0.41
N SER A 141 2.14 6.46 0.35
CA SER A 141 2.23 6.59 1.82
C SER A 141 3.36 7.54 2.28
N ILE A 142 3.77 8.51 1.45
CA ILE A 142 4.80 9.50 1.79
C ILE A 142 4.17 10.78 2.33
N TRP A 143 4.58 11.16 3.54
CA TRP A 143 4.12 12.33 4.27
C TRP A 143 5.25 13.33 4.45
N ARG A 144 5.02 14.59 4.07
CA ARG A 144 6.04 15.65 4.10
C ARG A 144 5.75 16.78 5.08
N MET A 145 6.82 17.35 5.62
CA MET A 145 6.81 18.56 6.42
C MET A 145 7.82 19.56 5.85
N ASP A 146 7.32 20.69 5.35
CA ASP A 146 8.12 21.79 4.83
C ASP A 146 8.24 22.89 5.89
N SER A 147 9.47 23.33 6.21
CA SER A 147 9.70 24.34 7.25
C SER A 147 10.71 25.40 6.86
N LYS A 148 10.37 26.67 7.15
CA LYS A 148 11.26 27.84 6.97
C LYS A 148 12.43 27.84 7.96
N ARG A 149 12.30 27.13 9.09
CA ARG A 149 13.36 26.92 10.09
C ARG A 149 13.79 25.47 10.10
N ARG A 150 14.95 25.18 10.68
CA ARG A 150 15.35 23.80 10.94
C ARG A 150 14.35 23.13 11.89
N LEU A 151 13.90 21.94 11.50
CA LEU A 151 13.12 21.03 12.34
C LEU A 151 14.04 20.48 13.45
N GLN A 152 13.55 20.47 14.69
CA GLN A 152 14.29 20.04 15.87
C GLN A 152 13.77 18.68 16.34
N GLY A 153 14.59 17.65 16.12
CA GLY A 153 14.31 16.33 16.67
C GLY A 153 14.60 16.23 18.17
N PRO A 154 14.31 15.08 18.82
CA PRO A 154 13.68 13.91 18.22
C PRO A 154 12.22 14.17 17.82
N PHE A 155 11.73 13.47 16.80
CA PHE A 155 10.35 13.61 16.34
C PHE A 155 9.49 12.44 16.84
N SER A 156 8.31 12.77 17.35
CA SER A 156 7.23 11.80 17.53
C SER A 156 6.29 11.86 16.33
N LEU A 157 5.77 10.72 15.92
CA LEU A 157 4.79 10.62 14.84
C LEU A 157 3.48 10.06 15.36
N ARG A 158 2.37 10.66 14.93
CA ARG A 158 1.01 10.19 15.18
C ARG A 158 0.37 9.88 13.85
N ILE A 159 -0.07 8.64 13.67
CA ILE A 159 -0.66 8.15 12.43
C ILE A 159 -2.13 7.79 12.67
N THR A 160 -2.99 8.05 11.69
CA THR A 160 -4.41 7.70 11.73
C THR A 160 -4.80 6.94 10.46
N ASN A 161 -5.45 5.79 10.61
CA ASN A 161 -5.93 4.96 9.50
C ASN A 161 -7.32 5.38 9.00
N GLU A 162 -7.81 4.77 7.90
CA GLU A 162 -9.11 5.11 7.31
C GLU A 162 -10.29 4.94 8.26
N SER A 163 -10.23 3.97 9.19
CA SER A 163 -11.23 3.76 10.25
C SER A 163 -11.15 4.78 11.40
N GLY A 164 -10.19 5.71 11.37
CA GLY A 164 -10.02 6.75 12.38
C GLY A 164 -9.32 6.29 13.66
N GLN A 165 -8.71 5.10 13.66
CA GLN A 165 -7.86 4.66 14.77
C GLN A 165 -6.51 5.38 14.69
N THR A 166 -6.00 5.80 15.85
CA THR A 166 -4.76 6.56 15.93
C THR A 166 -3.70 5.82 16.74
N LEU A 167 -2.46 5.80 16.25
CA LEU A 167 -1.29 5.32 16.98
C LEU A 167 -0.27 6.45 17.13
N VAL A 168 0.53 6.38 18.21
CA VAL A 168 1.59 7.36 18.50
C VAL A 168 2.91 6.65 18.71
N ALA A 169 3.90 6.96 17.87
CA ALA A 169 5.29 6.55 18.02
C ALA A 169 6.10 7.72 18.59
N TYR A 170 6.35 7.70 19.91
CA TYR A 170 7.07 8.75 20.60
C TYR A 170 8.57 8.73 20.29
N GLN A 171 9.13 9.89 19.94
CA GLN A 171 10.56 10.11 19.71
C GLN A 171 11.19 9.07 18.77
N ILE A 172 10.42 8.55 17.82
CA ILE A 172 10.79 7.44 16.94
C ILE A 172 11.89 7.81 15.94
N ILE A 173 11.94 9.08 15.53
CA ILE A 173 13.02 9.61 14.70
C ILE A 173 13.96 10.41 15.62
N PRO A 174 15.20 9.96 15.85
CA PRO A 174 16.13 10.61 16.78
C PRO A 174 16.63 11.95 16.24
N ALA A 175 17.20 12.81 17.08
CA ALA A 175 17.67 14.14 16.66
C ALA A 175 18.79 14.09 15.59
N ASN A 176 19.61 13.04 15.60
CA ASN A 176 20.69 12.80 14.64
C ASN A 176 20.26 11.89 13.46
N TRP A 177 18.99 11.96 13.07
CA TRP A 177 18.46 11.20 11.95
C TRP A 177 19.20 11.50 10.64
N ALA A 178 19.18 10.54 9.73
CA ALA A 178 19.75 10.69 8.40
C ALA A 178 18.69 10.35 7.34
N PRO A 179 18.75 10.99 6.15
CA PRO A 179 17.93 10.58 5.01
C PRO A 179 18.20 9.12 4.63
N ASN A 180 17.25 8.51 3.95
CA ASN A 180 17.28 7.11 3.53
C ASN A 180 17.52 6.11 4.67
N THR A 181 16.90 6.36 5.83
CA THR A 181 17.05 5.54 7.04
C THR A 181 15.70 5.05 7.54
N TYR A 182 15.65 3.83 8.08
CA TYR A 182 14.45 3.20 8.59
C TYR A 182 14.43 3.23 10.12
N TYR A 183 13.30 3.62 10.69
CA TYR A 183 13.03 3.64 12.12
C TYR A 183 11.84 2.73 12.41
N ARG A 184 12.13 1.52 12.90
CA ARG A 184 11.12 0.54 13.27
C ARG A 184 10.52 0.88 14.62
N SER A 185 9.20 0.99 14.69
CA SER A 185 8.49 1.25 15.94
C SER A 185 8.12 -0.05 16.69
N ASN A 186 7.48 0.11 17.84
CA ASN A 186 6.85 -0.96 18.62
C ASN A 186 5.31 -0.82 18.67
N ILE A 187 4.73 -0.03 17.76
CA ILE A 187 3.28 0.15 17.64
C ILE A 187 2.72 -0.67 16.47
N GLN A 188 1.45 -1.05 16.57
CA GLN A 188 0.71 -1.72 15.50
C GLN A 188 -0.79 -1.52 15.68
N TYR A 189 -1.55 -1.54 14.57
CA TYR A 189 -3.01 -1.58 14.60
C TYR A 189 -3.50 -3.01 14.88
N GLU A 190 -4.63 -3.13 15.58
CA GLU A 190 -5.26 -4.42 15.78
C GLU A 190 -5.91 -4.90 14.49
N ALA A 191 -5.35 -5.96 13.88
CA ALA A 191 -6.03 -6.69 12.83
C ALA A 191 -7.09 -7.59 13.46
N PHE A 192 -8.34 -7.11 13.56
CA PHE A 192 -9.46 -7.93 14.03
C PHE A 192 -9.60 -9.19 13.15
N GLY A 193 -9.20 -10.34 13.71
CA GLY A 193 -9.15 -11.62 13.00
C GLY A 193 -8.08 -12.61 13.49
N SER A 194 -7.14 -12.17 14.35
CA SER A 194 -6.04 -13.03 14.84
C SER A 194 -6.16 -13.42 16.33
N ALA A 195 -7.32 -13.92 16.75
CA ALA A 195 -7.43 -14.75 17.96
C ALA A 195 -8.09 -16.08 17.56
N GLY A 196 -7.36 -17.18 17.76
CA GLY A 196 -7.78 -18.51 17.34
C GLY A 196 -9.13 -18.94 17.92
N GLY A 197 -9.96 -19.52 17.06
CA GLY A 197 -11.23 -20.13 17.42
C GLY A 197 -12.03 -20.36 16.15
N GLY A 198 -12.02 -21.60 15.64
CA GLY A 198 -12.90 -21.97 14.55
C GLY A 198 -14.35 -21.78 14.99
N GLN A 199 -15.06 -20.85 14.37
CA GLN A 199 -16.52 -20.79 14.36
C GLN A 199 -16.98 -20.22 13.02
N ASP A 200 -18.13 -20.75 12.62
CA ASP A 200 -18.75 -20.72 11.31
C ASP A 200 -18.88 -19.34 10.66
N PHE A 201 -19.06 -19.38 9.34
CA PHE A 201 -19.68 -18.31 8.55
C PHE A 201 -21.08 -17.98 9.11
N GLY A 202 -21.11 -17.19 10.18
CA GLY A 202 -22.29 -16.67 10.83
C GLY A 202 -22.57 -15.24 10.37
N SER A 203 -23.70 -15.09 9.69
CA SER A 203 -24.22 -13.85 9.13
C SER A 203 -24.24 -12.69 10.14
N ALA A 204 -23.43 -11.66 9.89
CA ALA A 204 -23.65 -10.33 10.41
C ALA A 204 -24.16 -9.48 9.24
N GLY A 205 -25.45 -9.11 9.33
CA GLY A 205 -26.13 -8.26 8.38
C GLY A 205 -25.40 -6.94 8.18
N GLY A 206 -25.01 -6.72 6.93
CA GLY A 206 -24.27 -5.57 6.44
C GLY A 206 -23.74 -5.92 5.06
N GLY A 207 -24.66 -6.30 4.17
CA GLY A 207 -24.34 -6.86 2.86
C GLY A 207 -23.42 -5.96 2.05
N GLN A 208 -22.26 -6.50 1.69
CA GLN A 208 -21.70 -6.33 0.37
C GLN A 208 -21.35 -7.73 -0.14
N ASP A 209 -22.31 -8.25 -0.89
CA ASP A 209 -22.26 -9.53 -1.59
C ASP A 209 -20.94 -9.71 -2.36
N PHE A 210 -20.45 -10.94 -2.37
CA PHE A 210 -19.59 -11.46 -3.42
C PHE A 210 -20.37 -11.51 -4.75
N GLY A 211 -20.76 -10.35 -5.28
CA GLY A 211 -21.71 -10.24 -6.38
C GLY A 211 -21.72 -8.84 -6.98
N TYR A 212 -20.70 -8.51 -7.77
CA TYR A 212 -20.88 -7.54 -8.85
C TYR A 212 -20.59 -8.25 -10.19
N PRO A 213 -21.58 -8.36 -11.10
CA PRO A 213 -21.44 -9.02 -12.40
C PRO A 213 -20.76 -8.11 -13.45
N GLY A 214 -19.97 -7.13 -13.02
CA GLY A 214 -19.17 -6.30 -13.92
C GLY A 214 -17.77 -6.88 -14.00
N GLY A 215 -17.36 -7.37 -15.17
CA GLY A 215 -16.05 -7.95 -15.44
C GLY A 215 -14.92 -7.16 -14.79
N LEU A 216 -14.09 -7.87 -14.03
CA LEU A 216 -13.00 -7.32 -13.25
C LEU A 216 -11.70 -7.77 -13.90
N VAL A 217 -11.10 -6.87 -14.64
CA VAL A 217 -9.90 -7.15 -15.42
C VAL A 217 -8.70 -7.14 -14.49
N ILE A 218 -7.91 -8.21 -14.52
CA ILE A 218 -6.55 -8.22 -14.00
C ILE A 218 -5.58 -8.50 -15.10
N SER A 219 -4.52 -7.69 -15.18
CA SER A 219 -3.36 -7.96 -16.02
C SER A 219 -2.19 -8.52 -15.21
N SER A 220 -1.40 -9.39 -15.84
CA SER A 220 -0.06 -9.74 -15.39
C SER A 220 0.96 -8.87 -16.13
N ALA A 221 1.79 -8.13 -15.40
CA ALA A 221 2.93 -7.42 -15.98
C ALA A 221 3.96 -8.37 -16.66
N ALA A 222 3.88 -9.69 -16.38
CA ALA A 222 4.84 -10.67 -16.87
C ALA A 222 4.53 -11.23 -18.28
N GLY A 223 3.45 -10.78 -18.95
CA GLY A 223 2.98 -11.34 -20.23
C GLY A 223 2.91 -10.37 -21.41
N LEU A 224 3.35 -9.12 -21.23
CA LEU A 224 3.27 -8.12 -22.29
C LEU A 224 4.50 -8.23 -23.20
N GLY A 225 4.26 -8.42 -24.50
CA GLY A 225 5.32 -8.36 -25.52
C GLY A 225 6.14 -7.06 -25.40
N THR A 226 7.42 -7.14 -25.76
CA THR A 226 8.45 -6.11 -25.58
C THR A 226 8.10 -4.71 -26.09
N GLU A 227 7.04 -4.54 -26.89
CA GLU A 227 6.54 -3.21 -27.31
C GLU A 227 5.58 -2.56 -26.29
N ILE A 228 4.78 -3.33 -25.54
CA ILE A 228 3.86 -2.78 -24.52
C ILE A 228 4.57 -2.57 -23.17
N LEU A 229 5.62 -3.35 -22.90
CA LEU A 229 6.56 -3.12 -21.79
C LEU A 229 7.21 -1.73 -21.85
N GLY A 230 7.36 -1.14 -23.04
CA GLY A 230 7.89 0.21 -23.22
C GLY A 230 6.98 1.33 -22.72
N ILE A 231 5.68 1.07 -22.54
CA ILE A 231 4.70 2.05 -22.04
C ILE A 231 4.34 1.76 -20.57
N ILE A 232 4.11 0.49 -20.21
CA ILE A 232 3.69 0.11 -18.84
C ILE A 232 4.89 0.05 -17.88
N GLY A 233 6.04 -0.47 -18.33
CA GLY A 233 7.27 -0.51 -17.54
C GLY A 233 7.91 0.86 -17.33
N LEU A 234 7.70 1.80 -18.27
CA LEU A 234 8.16 3.17 -18.12
C LEU A 234 7.38 3.91 -17.01
N VAL A 235 6.08 3.66 -16.82
CA VAL A 235 5.30 4.36 -15.78
C VAL A 235 5.67 3.88 -14.37
N CYS A 236 5.92 2.58 -14.19
CA CYS A 236 6.23 1.99 -12.88
C CYS A 236 7.63 2.38 -12.36
N LEU A 237 8.64 2.51 -13.24
CA LEU A 237 9.96 3.04 -12.86
C LEU A 237 10.08 4.56 -12.98
N ALA A 238 9.34 5.20 -13.88
CA ALA A 238 9.44 6.65 -14.06
C ALA A 238 8.66 7.43 -13.00
N SER A 239 7.72 6.85 -12.25
CA SER A 239 7.20 7.53 -11.05
C SER A 239 8.27 7.77 -9.98
N TYR A 240 9.29 6.90 -9.88
CA TYR A 240 10.47 7.10 -9.03
C TYR A 240 11.48 8.13 -9.59
N ARG A 241 11.43 8.44 -10.89
CA ARG A 241 12.42 9.32 -11.57
C ARG A 241 11.86 10.65 -12.10
N LEU A 242 10.56 10.76 -12.34
CA LEU A 242 9.91 11.94 -12.94
C LEU A 242 9.36 12.92 -11.90
N HIS A 243 9.06 12.48 -10.68
CA HIS A 243 8.75 13.39 -9.58
C HIS A 243 10.04 13.88 -8.91
N GLY A 244 10.96 14.40 -9.73
CA GLY A 244 12.10 15.17 -9.28
C GLY A 244 11.60 16.22 -8.30
N ILE A 245 11.88 15.98 -7.01
CA ILE A 245 11.83 17.01 -5.99
C ILE A 245 12.96 17.97 -6.36
N GLU A 246 12.65 18.95 -7.20
CA GLU A 246 13.43 20.17 -7.28
C GLU A 246 13.37 20.80 -5.90
N VAL A 247 14.41 20.53 -5.10
CA VAL A 247 14.74 21.36 -3.95
C VAL A 247 14.92 22.77 -4.52
N PRO A 248 14.14 23.78 -4.09
CA PRO A 248 14.40 25.15 -4.49
C PRO A 248 15.82 25.47 -4.02
N LYS A 249 16.73 25.70 -4.96
CA LYS A 249 18.03 26.28 -4.62
C LYS A 249 17.75 27.68 -4.08
N LEU A 250 17.98 27.88 -2.78
CA LEU A 250 18.29 29.18 -2.21
C LEU A 250 19.81 29.28 -2.07
#